data_AF-A0A7X0L5Z5-F1
#
_entry.id   AF-A0A7X0L5Z5-F1
#
_cell.length_a   1.000
_cell.length_b   1.000
_cell.length_c   1.000
_cell.angle_alpha   90.00
_cell.angle_beta   90.00
_cell.angle_gamma   90.00
#
_symmetry.space_group_name_H-M   'P 1'
#
loop_
_entity.id
_entity.type
_entity.pdbx_description
1 polymer ?
#
loop_
_entity_poly.entity_id
_entity_poly.type
_entity_poly.pdbx_seq_one_letter_code
_entity_poly.pdbx_strand_id
1 'polypeptide(L)' 'MLKEVSTHPTRIRALDQLHRGDQIEARLSVGPSYDDVVIRRGSVQETAPGIGVVWIMDQLTGLRKAINTDECTVWRVA' A
#
# COMPACT_ATOMS: atom_id res chain seq x y z
N MET A 1 -27.30 -3.64 4.67
CA MET A 1 -26.88 -2.57 3.76
C MET A 1 -25.46 -2.17 4.17
N LEU A 2 -24.44 -2.75 3.54
CA LEU A 2 -23.04 -2.40 3.85
C LEU A 2 -22.79 -1.02 3.23
N LYS A 3 -22.49 -0.05 4.09
CA LYS A 3 -22.18 1.32 3.69
C LYS A 3 -20.89 1.24 2.87
N GLU A 4 -20.96 1.52 1.57
CA GLU A 4 -19.77 1.77 0.78
C GLU A 4 -19.10 2.99 1.39
N VAL A 5 -18.11 2.75 2.25
CA VAL A 5 -17.20 3.81 2.68
C VAL A 5 -16.44 4.17 1.40
N SER A 6 -16.78 5.32 0.83
CA SER A 6 -16.01 5.92 -0.25
C SER A 6 -14.67 6.39 0.33
N THR A 7 -13.79 5.44 0.65
CA THR A 7 -12.46 5.75 1.13
C THR A 7 -11.67 6.29 -0.04
N HIS A 8 -11.53 7.61 -0.06
CA HIS A 8 -10.63 8.27 -0.97
C HIS A 8 -9.22 7.75 -0.66
N PRO A 9 -8.52 7.17 -1.64
CA PRO A 9 -7.17 6.69 -1.42
C PRO A 9 -6.29 7.80 -0.86
N THR A 10 -5.65 7.55 0.27
CA THR A 10 -4.78 8.53 0.94
C THR A 10 -3.34 8.11 0.77
N ARG A 11 -2.53 8.96 0.14
CA ARG A 11 -1.10 8.69 -0.03
C ARG A 11 -0.40 8.73 1.34
N ILE A 12 0.33 7.66 1.64
CA ILE A 12 1.13 7.52 2.84
C ILE A 12 2.54 8.00 2.53
N ARG A 13 3.02 9.00 3.30
CA ARG A 13 4.36 9.58 3.14
C ARG A 13 5.36 9.06 4.16
N ALA A 14 4.88 8.47 5.26
CA ALA A 14 5.73 7.91 6.31
C ALA A 14 5.11 6.59 6.81
N LEU A 15 5.92 5.54 6.92
CA LEU A 15 5.47 4.18 7.24
C LEU A 15 4.98 4.02 8.68
N ASP A 16 5.32 4.95 9.57
CA ASP A 16 4.80 5.04 10.94
C ASP A 16 3.30 5.37 10.98
N GLN A 17 2.74 5.91 9.89
CA GLN A 17 1.31 6.16 9.75
C GLN A 17 0.52 4.88 9.50
N LEU A 18 1.17 3.77 9.12
CA LEU A 18 0.52 2.50 8.83
C LEU A 18 0.40 1.64 10.08
N HIS A 19 -0.74 0.98 10.21
CA HIS A 19 -1.01 0.01 11.24
C HIS A 19 -1.26 -1.37 10.65
N ARG A 20 -0.98 -2.41 11.44
CA ARG A 20 -1.30 -3.79 11.05
C ARG A 20 -2.79 -3.91 10.76
N GLY A 21 -3.13 -4.51 9.62
CA GLY A 21 -4.50 -4.65 9.13
C GLY A 21 -4.94 -3.60 8.11
N ASP A 22 -4.26 -2.45 8.03
CA ASP A 22 -4.54 -1.42 7.04
C ASP A 22 -4.52 -1.99 5.63
N GLN A 23 -5.51 -1.62 4.83
CA GLN A 23 -5.53 -1.98 3.41
C GLN A 23 -4.74 -0.95 2.62
N ILE A 24 -3.72 -1.42 1.90
CA ILE A 24 -2.85 -0.56 1.12
C ILE A 24 -2.68 -1.04 -0.33
N GLU A 25 -2.33 -0.09 -1.18
CA GLU A 25 -1.83 -0.31 -2.53
C GLU A 25 -0.41 0.24 -2.66
N ALA A 26 0.46 -0.54 -3.29
CA ALA A 26 1.72 -0.06 -3.82
C ALA A 26 1.51 0.29 -5.30
N ARG A 27 1.82 1.53 -5.66
CA ARG A 27 1.64 2.03 -7.02
C ARG A 27 2.97 2.48 -7.61
N LEU A 28 3.31 1.95 -8.78
CA LEU A 28 4.49 2.35 -9.54
C LEU A 28 4.12 3.50 -10.48
N SER A 29 4.90 4.57 -10.43
CA SER A 29 4.74 5.67 -11.38
C SER A 29 5.35 5.28 -12.72
N VAL A 30 4.53 5.33 -13.78
CA VAL A 30 4.89 4.91 -15.14
C VAL A 30 5.23 6.07 -16.07
N GLY A 31 5.60 7.22 -15.48
CA GLY A 31 6.03 8.43 -16.19
C GLY A 31 5.06 9.60 -16.01
N PRO A 32 5.41 10.80 -16.54
CA PRO A 32 4.69 12.03 -16.25
C PRO A 32 3.28 12.12 -16.88
N SER A 33 2.96 11.22 -17.81
CA SER A 33 1.70 11.25 -18.57
C SER A 33 0.78 10.06 -18.31
N TYR A 34 1.17 9.12 -17.43
CA TYR A 34 0.41 7.90 -17.17
C TYR A 34 -0.05 7.86 -15.71
N ASP A 35 -1.24 7.29 -15.50
CA ASP A 35 -1.74 6.98 -14.16
C ASP A 35 -0.84 5.94 -13.47
N ASP A 36 -0.63 6.08 -12.17
CA ASP A 36 0.15 5.10 -11.40
C ASP A 36 -0.49 3.70 -11.48
N VAL A 37 0.34 2.67 -11.70
CA VAL A 37 -0.12 1.29 -11.80
C VAL A 37 -0.03 0.61 -10.44
N VAL A 38 -1.12 -0.01 -9.98
CA VAL A 38 -1.12 -0.83 -8.77
C VAL A 38 -0.33 -2.11 -9.03
N ILE A 39 0.85 -2.24 -8.40
CA ILE A 39 1.72 -3.42 -8.54
C ILE A 39 1.52 -4.44 -7.42
N ARG A 40 0.97 -4.01 -6.27
CA ARG A 40 0.59 -4.87 -5.14
C ARG A 40 -0.59 -4.26 -4.39
N ARG A 41 -1.44 -5.12 -3.83
CA ARG A 41 -2.52 -4.74 -2.90
C ARG A 41 -2.61 -5.77 -1.78
N GLY A 42 -2.83 -5.32 -0.56
CA GLY A 42 -3.01 -6.23 0.57
C GLY A 42 -3.10 -5.54 1.93
N SER A 43 -3.12 -6.37 2.97
CA SER A 43 -3.22 -5.91 4.35
C SER A 43 -1.84 -5.80 5.00
N VAL A 44 -1.56 -4.69 5.68
CA VAL A 44 -0.29 -4.49 6.39
C VAL A 44 -0.13 -5.56 7.47
N GLN A 45 1.04 -6.19 7.50
CA GLN A 45 1.44 -7.15 8.54
C GLN A 45 2.47 -6.52 9.48
N GLU A 46 3.46 -5.82 8.93
CA GLU A 46 4.58 -5.24 9.67
C GLU A 46 5.19 -4.08 8.87
N THR A 47 5.74 -3.09 9.56
CA THR A 47 6.47 -1.95 8.97
C THR A 47 7.87 -1.87 9.54
N ALA A 48 8.84 -1.50 8.70
CA ALA A 48 10.20 -1.12 9.11
C ALA A 48 10.52 0.27 8.53
N PRO A 49 10.08 1.36 9.20
CA PRO A 49 10.27 2.72 8.71
C PRO A 49 11.74 3.10 8.48
N GLY A 50 12.67 2.59 9.31
CA GLY A 50 14.09 2.89 9.21
C GLY A 50 14.77 2.40 7.93
N ILE A 51 14.12 1.51 7.16
CA ILE A 51 14.62 1.00 5.88
C ILE A 51 13.59 1.06 4.75
N GLY A 52 12.48 1.78 4.93
CA GLY A 52 11.49 1.96 3.86
C GLY A 52 10.75 0.69 3.43
N VAL A 53 10.56 -0.28 4.33
CA VAL A 53 9.90 -1.56 3.98
C VAL A 53 8.57 -1.74 4.72
N VAL A 54 7.55 -2.18 4.00
CA VAL A 54 6.30 -2.70 4.58
C VAL A 54 6.06 -4.12 4.09
N TRP A 55 5.71 -5.01 5.02
CA TRP A 55 5.24 -6.35 4.69
C TRP A 55 3.72 -6.36 4.67
N ILE A 56 3.15 -6.93 3.62
CA ILE A 56 1.72 -7.16 3.47
C ILE A 56 1.40 -8.64 3.39
N MET A 57 0.16 -9.00 3.73
CA MET A 57 -0.48 -10.18 3.20
C MET A 57 -1.06 -9.80 1.84
N ASP A 58 -0.45 -10.29 0.77
CA ASP A 58 -0.84 -9.95 -0.59
C ASP A 58 -2.21 -10.56 -0.93
N GLN A 59 -3.11 -9.73 -1.44
CA GLN A 59 -4.50 -10.12 -1.67
C GLN A 59 -4.63 -11.13 -2.83
N LEU A 60 -3.76 -11.04 -3.83
CA LEU A 60 -3.82 -11.90 -5.01
C LEU A 60 -3.23 -13.29 -4.71
N THR A 61 -2.07 -13.32 -4.07
CA THR A 61 -1.32 -14.56 -3.85
C THR A 61 -1.59 -15.20 -2.49
N GLY A 62 -2.16 -14.46 -1.53
CA GLY A 62 -2.33 -14.93 -0.15
C GLY A 62 -1.01 -15.15 0.59
N LEU A 63 0.09 -14.61 0.07
CA LEU A 63 1.43 -14.77 0.63
C LEU A 63 1.94 -13.48 1.24
N ARG A 64 2.82 -13.61 2.24
CA ARG A 64 3.55 -12.46 2.77
C ARG A 64 4.51 -11.91 1.71
N LYS A 65 4.42 -10.62 1.42
CA LYS A 65 5.29 -9.91 0.47
C LYS A 65 5.87 -8.65 1.09
N ALA A 66 7.13 -8.36 0.79
CA ALA A 66 7.75 -7.09 1.08
C ALA A 66 7.47 -6.08 -0.05
N ILE A 67 7.28 -4.82 0.32
CA ILE A 67 7.19 -3.66 -0.56
C ILE A 67 8.25 -2.67 -0.10
N ASN A 68 9.09 -2.24 -1.04
CA ASN A 68 10.07 -1.18 -0.86
C ASN A 68 9.43 0.17 -1.28
N THR A 69 9.35 1.12 -0.36
CA THR A 69 8.74 2.43 -0.61
C THR A 69 9.63 3.37 -1.42
N ASP A 70 10.89 3.01 -1.66
CA ASP A 70 11.76 3.78 -2.55
C ASP A 70 11.44 3.52 -4.03
N GLU A 71 10.79 2.38 -4.32
CA GLU A 71 10.47 1.94 -5.68
C GLU A 71 9.02 2.29 -6.08
N CYS A 72 8.17 2.64 -5.11
CA CYS A 72 6.75 2.85 -5.36
C CYS A 72 6.11 3.79 -4.33
N THR A 73 4.94 4.32 -4.67
CA THR A 73 4.12 5.07 -3.71
C THR A 73 3.16 4.15 -2.98
N VAL A 74 2.93 4.41 -1.70
CA VAL A 74 1.98 3.64 -0.87
C VAL A 74 0.73 4.47 -0.62
N TRP A 75 -0.43 3.84 -0.77
CA TRP A 75 -1.74 4.47 -0.59
C TRP A 75 -2.61 3.61 0.32
N ARG A 76 -3.21 4.19 1.35
CA ARG A 76 -4.28 3.56 2.13
C ARG A 76 -5.59 3.66 1.35
N VAL A 77 -6.34 2.57 1.26
CA VAL A 77 -7.57 2.48 0.44
C VAL A 77 -8.85 2.15 1.24
N ALA A 78 -8.73 1.99 2.55
CA ALA A 78 -9.85 1.78 3.49
C ALA A 78 -9.52 2.41 4.86
#